data_AF-A0A1G1KCK8-F1
#
_entry.id   AF-A0A1G1KCK8-F1
#
_cell.length_a   1.000
_cell.length_b   1.000
_cell.length_c   1.000
_cell.angle_alpha   90.00
_cell.angle_beta   90.00
_cell.angle_gamma   90.00
#
_symmetry.space_group_name_H-M   'P 1'
#
loop_
_entity.id
_entity.type
_entity.pdbx_description
1 polymer ?
#
loop_
_entity_poly.entity_id
_entity_poly.type
_entity_poly.pdbx_seq_one_letter_code
_entity_poly.pdbx_strand_id
1 'polypeptide(L)'
;MGAAKKQIDDYISDLRHAVIVAGLNYDVWWVYKEKGSRERFVDVMNGYLDFFSTSIHAHFVAMLAALYYLYETRTDTINVPKLFELLSAEGSVSETDIAESKQLYEAAKPLWVKVSILRNEQFMHRASKLSEEDGAFKKANIAPDDFKRLIKLTRELLNKITHKRDRDVHAFNLSAAQDTVRLLDDLNALRLEKLGPVLNSPTS
;
A
#
# COMPACT_ATOMS: atom_id res chain seq x y z
N MET A 1 -5.08 -23.61 -26.29
CA MET A 1 -4.94 -23.59 -24.81
C MET A 1 -3.80 -22.69 -24.30
N GLY A 2 -2.67 -22.52 -25.00
CA GLY A 2 -1.53 -21.73 -24.46
C GLY A 2 -1.73 -20.21 -24.31
N ALA A 3 -2.48 -19.56 -25.22
CA ALA A 3 -2.63 -18.10 -25.19
C ALA A 3 -3.56 -17.58 -24.06
N ALA A 4 -4.70 -18.25 -23.84
CA ALA A 4 -5.64 -17.88 -22.77
C ALA A 4 -5.03 -18.09 -21.37
N LYS A 5 -4.29 -19.20 -21.18
CA LYS A 5 -3.57 -19.45 -19.94
C LYS A 5 -2.53 -18.36 -19.66
N LYS A 6 -1.72 -18.00 -20.68
CA LYS A 6 -0.73 -16.92 -20.57
C LYS A 6 -1.39 -15.58 -20.20
N GLN A 7 -2.55 -15.28 -20.78
CA GLN A 7 -3.28 -14.05 -20.45
C GLN A 7 -3.69 -13.99 -18.98
N ILE A 8 -4.15 -15.11 -18.40
CA ILE A 8 -4.52 -15.17 -16.98
C ILE A 8 -3.28 -15.11 -16.08
N ASP A 9 -2.17 -15.72 -16.49
CA ASP A 9 -0.89 -15.64 -15.77
C ASP A 9 -0.38 -14.19 -15.69
N ASP A 10 -0.42 -13.48 -16.83
CA ASP A 10 -0.09 -12.05 -16.90
C ASP A 10 -1.03 -11.22 -15.99
N TYR A 11 -2.33 -11.54 -16.00
CA TYR A 11 -3.35 -10.88 -15.15
C TYR A 11 -3.08 -11.07 -13.64
N ILE A 12 -2.72 -12.29 -13.22
CA ILE A 12 -2.35 -12.61 -11.84
C ILE A 12 -1.07 -11.86 -11.45
N SER A 13 -0.09 -11.79 -12.35
CA SER A 13 1.15 -11.04 -12.14
C SER A 13 0.87 -9.55 -11.89
N ASP A 14 -0.02 -8.94 -12.67
CA ASP A 14 -0.39 -7.54 -12.53
C ASP A 14 -1.10 -7.26 -11.20
N LEU A 15 -2.02 -8.13 -10.77
CA LEU A 15 -2.66 -8.03 -9.46
C LEU A 15 -1.64 -8.17 -8.31
N ARG A 16 -0.71 -9.12 -8.41
CA ARG A 16 0.37 -9.29 -7.42
C ARG A 16 1.25 -8.05 -7.36
N HIS A 17 1.62 -7.50 -8.51
CA HIS A 17 2.41 -6.28 -8.60
C HIS A 17 1.70 -5.11 -7.90
N ALA A 18 0.41 -4.90 -8.16
CA ALA A 18 -0.36 -3.86 -7.49
C ALA A 18 -0.39 -4.03 -5.96
N VAL A 19 -0.54 -5.25 -5.46
CA VAL A 19 -0.49 -5.55 -4.01
C VAL A 19 0.91 -5.28 -3.42
N ILE A 20 1.98 -5.58 -4.17
CA ILE A 20 3.36 -5.26 -3.76
C ILE A 20 3.55 -3.75 -3.70
N VAL A 21 3.14 -3.01 -4.75
CA VAL A 21 3.23 -1.55 -4.80
C VAL A 21 2.46 -0.92 -3.64
N ALA A 22 1.24 -1.39 -3.36
CA ALA A 22 0.47 -0.93 -2.20
C ALA A 22 1.21 -1.17 -0.89
N GLY A 23 1.78 -2.37 -0.71
CA GLY A 23 2.56 -2.73 0.49
C GLY A 23 3.80 -1.88 0.70
N LEU A 24 4.63 -1.73 -0.33
CA LEU A 24 5.87 -0.95 -0.23
C LEU A 24 5.59 0.52 0.06
N ASN A 25 4.57 1.11 -0.57
CA ASN A 25 4.20 2.50 -0.32
C ASN A 25 3.53 2.70 1.05
N TYR A 26 2.74 1.73 1.53
CA TYR A 26 2.23 1.73 2.90
C TYR A 26 3.38 1.75 3.90
N ASP A 27 4.38 0.89 3.72
CA ASP A 27 5.51 0.78 4.64
C ASP A 27 6.26 2.11 4.79
N VAL A 28 6.61 2.77 3.68
CA VAL A 28 7.31 4.06 3.71
C VAL A 28 6.45 5.14 4.37
N TRP A 29 5.19 5.26 3.92
CA TRP A 29 4.25 6.23 4.47
C TRP A 29 4.05 6.05 5.98
N TRP A 30 3.91 4.80 6.43
CA TRP A 30 3.69 4.47 7.82
C TRP A 30 4.91 4.80 8.68
N VAL A 31 6.12 4.51 8.22
CA VAL A 31 7.36 4.89 8.94
C VAL A 31 7.43 6.41 9.15
N TYR A 32 7.03 7.23 8.18
CA TYR A 32 7.02 8.69 8.33
C TYR A 32 5.93 9.25 9.26
N LYS A 33 4.84 8.50 9.46
CA LYS A 33 3.63 8.96 10.16
C LYS A 33 3.50 8.37 11.56
N GLU A 34 3.98 7.15 11.78
CA GLU A 34 3.86 6.46 13.07
C GLU A 34 4.58 7.25 14.15
N LYS A 35 3.91 7.44 15.29
CA LYS A 35 4.36 8.32 16.38
C LYS A 35 5.79 8.01 16.84
N GLY A 36 6.12 6.73 17.08
CA GLY A 36 7.45 6.34 17.56
C GLY A 36 8.57 6.69 16.58
N SER A 37 8.37 6.40 15.29
CA SER A 37 9.33 6.75 14.23
C SER A 37 9.39 8.26 14.02
N ARG A 38 8.24 8.94 14.01
CA ARG A 38 8.17 10.38 13.77
C ARG A 38 8.85 11.18 14.86
N GLU A 39 8.65 10.83 16.14
CA GLU A 39 9.32 11.50 17.27
C GLU A 39 10.84 11.33 17.20
N ARG A 40 11.32 10.14 16.81
CA ARG A 40 12.74 9.85 16.65
C ARG A 40 13.41 10.65 15.52
N PHE A 41 12.70 10.90 14.42
CA PHE A 41 13.26 11.45 13.19
C PHE A 41 12.75 12.85 12.83
N VAL A 42 11.98 13.51 13.70
CA VAL A 42 11.31 14.80 13.41
C VAL A 42 12.29 15.87 12.92
N ASP A 43 13.43 16.00 13.58
CA ASP A 43 14.46 16.98 13.23
C ASP A 43 15.14 16.67 11.88
N VAL A 44 15.36 15.38 11.59
CA VAL A 44 15.88 14.96 10.28
C VAL A 44 14.89 15.31 9.19
N MET A 45 13.61 14.98 9.42
CA MET A 45 12.55 15.26 8.46
C MET A 45 12.36 16.76 8.24
N ASN A 46 12.45 17.56 9.30
CA ASN A 46 12.39 19.02 9.22
C ASN A 46 13.58 19.62 8.46
N GLY A 47 14.76 19.00 8.56
CA GLY A 47 15.94 19.40 7.79
C GLY A 47 15.79 19.23 6.27
N TYR A 48 14.87 18.37 5.82
CA TYR A 48 14.53 18.15 4.41
C TYR A 48 13.01 18.24 4.19
N LEU A 49 12.38 19.29 4.72
CA LEU A 49 10.92 19.41 4.82
C LEU A 49 10.19 19.19 3.49
N ASP A 50 10.65 19.81 2.40
CA ASP A 50 10.00 19.70 1.09
C ASP A 50 10.09 18.29 0.51
N PHE A 51 11.23 17.62 0.71
CA PHE A 51 11.42 16.23 0.30
C PHE A 51 10.47 15.29 1.05
N PHE A 52 10.45 15.36 2.39
CA PHE A 52 9.65 14.44 3.19
C PHE A 52 8.15 14.73 3.11
N SER A 53 7.73 16.00 3.06
CA SER A 53 6.30 16.34 2.87
C SER A 53 5.79 15.85 1.51
N THR A 54 6.56 16.07 0.43
CA THR A 54 6.23 15.55 -0.90
C THR A 54 6.23 14.02 -0.93
N SER A 55 7.23 13.38 -0.30
CA SER A 55 7.36 11.93 -0.25
C SER A 55 6.20 11.27 0.52
N ILE A 56 5.79 11.81 1.68
CA ILE A 56 4.62 11.34 2.44
C ILE A 56 3.38 11.31 1.53
N HIS A 57 3.12 12.41 0.82
CA HIS A 57 1.96 12.49 -0.08
C HIS A 57 2.08 11.53 -1.26
N ALA A 58 3.26 11.46 -1.89
CA ALA A 58 3.50 10.58 -3.04
C ALA A 58 3.26 9.10 -2.69
N HIS A 59 3.81 8.63 -1.57
CA HIS A 59 3.61 7.26 -1.11
C HIS A 59 2.16 6.99 -0.74
N PHE A 60 1.49 7.94 -0.07
CA PHE A 60 0.07 7.81 0.23
C PHE A 60 -0.79 7.67 -1.03
N VAL A 61 -0.59 8.54 -2.01
CA VAL A 61 -1.34 8.51 -3.28
C VAL A 61 -1.05 7.25 -4.09
N ALA A 62 0.21 6.82 -4.16
CA ALA A 62 0.60 5.59 -4.85
C ALA A 62 -0.04 4.35 -4.21
N MET A 63 -0.04 4.28 -2.87
CA MET A 63 -0.75 3.23 -2.13
C MET A 63 -2.25 3.23 -2.44
N LEU A 64 -2.91 4.40 -2.38
CA LEU A 64 -4.36 4.50 -2.67
C LEU A 64 -4.70 4.10 -4.09
N ALA A 65 -3.91 4.52 -5.08
CA ALA A 65 -4.11 4.17 -6.48
C ALA A 65 -4.02 2.65 -6.70
N ALA A 66 -2.99 2.02 -6.14
CA ALA A 66 -2.79 0.58 -6.24
C ALA A 66 -3.92 -0.22 -5.54
N LEU A 67 -4.35 0.21 -4.35
CA LEU A 67 -5.44 -0.43 -3.62
C LEU A 67 -6.81 -0.25 -4.29
N TYR A 68 -7.08 0.93 -4.84
CA TYR A 68 -8.35 1.21 -5.50
C TYR A 68 -8.56 0.31 -6.73
N TYR A 69 -7.55 0.23 -7.59
CA TYR A 69 -7.62 -0.54 -8.84
C TYR A 69 -7.89 -2.05 -8.59
N LEU A 70 -7.38 -2.63 -7.50
CA LEU A 70 -7.58 -4.05 -7.17
C LEU A 70 -9.06 -4.45 -6.99
N TYR A 71 -9.91 -3.49 -6.61
CA TYR A 71 -11.29 -3.72 -6.19
C TYR A 71 -12.32 -2.88 -6.96
N GLU A 72 -11.87 -2.14 -7.96
CA GLU A 72 -12.76 -1.36 -8.79
C GLU A 72 -13.65 -2.28 -9.65
N THR A 73 -14.80 -1.80 -10.12
CA THR A 73 -15.85 -2.63 -10.75
C THR A 73 -15.99 -2.46 -12.26
N ARG A 74 -15.16 -1.63 -12.88
CA ARG A 74 -15.12 -1.49 -14.33
C ARG A 74 -14.57 -2.78 -14.93
N THR A 75 -15.07 -3.12 -16.10
CA THR A 75 -14.73 -4.38 -16.78
C THR A 75 -13.53 -4.25 -17.70
N ASP A 76 -13.04 -3.02 -17.91
CA ASP A 76 -11.92 -2.66 -18.77
C ASP A 76 -10.59 -2.51 -18.01
N THR A 77 -10.55 -2.86 -16.72
CA THR A 77 -9.33 -2.81 -15.91
C THR A 77 -8.96 -4.16 -15.31
N ILE A 78 -7.77 -4.23 -14.71
CA ILE A 78 -7.28 -5.44 -14.07
C ILE A 78 -7.70 -5.42 -12.60
N ASN A 79 -8.64 -6.28 -12.19
CA ASN A 79 -9.19 -6.26 -10.83
C ASN A 79 -9.58 -7.68 -10.36
N VAL A 80 -9.76 -7.84 -9.06
CA VAL A 80 -10.08 -9.13 -8.44
C VAL A 80 -11.43 -9.70 -8.93
N PRO A 81 -12.52 -8.93 -9.05
CA PRO A 81 -13.78 -9.43 -9.62
C PRO A 81 -13.60 -10.08 -10.99
N LYS A 82 -12.86 -9.43 -11.88
CA LYS A 82 -12.61 -9.93 -13.23
C LYS A 82 -11.68 -11.13 -13.26
N LEU A 83 -10.73 -11.26 -12.33
CA LEU A 83 -9.98 -12.50 -12.14
C LEU A 83 -10.92 -13.68 -11.86
N PHE A 84 -11.93 -13.52 -11.00
CA PHE A 84 -12.90 -14.60 -10.74
C PHE A 84 -13.69 -14.98 -11.99
N GLU A 85 -14.09 -14.01 -12.81
CA GLU A 85 -14.75 -14.29 -14.10
C GLU A 85 -13.84 -15.08 -15.05
N LEU A 86 -12.57 -14.67 -15.17
CA LEU A 86 -11.60 -15.32 -16.03
C LEU A 86 -11.34 -16.77 -15.60
N LEU A 87 -11.19 -17.01 -14.30
CA LEU A 87 -10.96 -18.34 -13.75
C LEU A 87 -12.17 -19.27 -13.90
N SER A 88 -13.38 -18.74 -13.70
CA SER A 88 -14.62 -19.49 -13.94
C SER A 88 -14.76 -19.86 -15.42
N ALA A 89 -14.47 -18.93 -16.33
CA ALA A 89 -14.49 -19.18 -17.77
C ALA A 89 -13.40 -20.15 -18.25
N GLU A 90 -12.21 -20.11 -17.66
CA GLU A 90 -11.12 -21.07 -17.94
C GLU A 90 -11.46 -22.49 -17.44
N GLY A 91 -12.27 -22.59 -16.38
CA GLY A 91 -12.60 -23.87 -15.74
C GLY A 91 -11.42 -24.50 -15.00
N SER A 92 -10.34 -23.76 -14.76
CA SER A 92 -9.13 -24.24 -14.09
C SER A 92 -9.26 -24.31 -12.56
N VAL A 93 -10.30 -23.69 -12.01
CA VAL A 93 -10.60 -23.65 -10.58
C VAL A 93 -12.07 -24.02 -10.40
N SER A 94 -12.37 -24.84 -9.39
CA SER A 94 -13.76 -25.22 -9.12
C SER A 94 -14.58 -24.02 -8.65
N GLU A 95 -15.88 -24.01 -8.94
CA GLU A 95 -16.80 -22.97 -8.43
C GLU A 95 -16.81 -22.91 -6.89
N THR A 96 -16.59 -24.04 -6.22
CA THR A 96 -16.44 -24.10 -4.75
C THR A 96 -15.19 -23.35 -4.29
N ASP A 97 -14.04 -23.54 -4.93
CA ASP A 97 -12.79 -22.84 -4.59
C ASP A 97 -12.87 -21.34 -4.90
N ILE A 98 -13.57 -20.97 -5.97
CA ILE A 98 -13.88 -19.57 -6.30
C ILE A 98 -14.77 -18.96 -5.21
N ALA A 99 -15.85 -19.66 -4.81
CA ALA A 99 -16.75 -19.19 -3.75
C ALA A 99 -16.05 -19.03 -2.40
N GLU A 100 -15.16 -19.95 -2.04
CA GLU A 100 -14.32 -19.83 -0.84
C GLU A 100 -13.36 -18.63 -0.91
N SER A 101 -12.83 -18.31 -2.09
CA SER A 101 -11.93 -17.15 -2.27
C SER A 101 -12.72 -15.83 -2.25
N LYS A 102 -13.97 -15.84 -2.72
CA LYS A 102 -14.91 -14.72 -2.60
C LYS A 102 -15.22 -14.35 -1.15
N GLN A 103 -15.09 -15.28 -0.19
CA GLN A 103 -15.24 -14.94 1.24
C GLN A 103 -14.17 -13.93 1.70
N LEU A 104 -12.92 -14.06 1.23
CA LEU A 104 -11.86 -13.08 1.50
C LEU A 104 -12.13 -11.75 0.80
N TYR A 105 -12.71 -11.78 -0.41
CA TYR A 105 -13.14 -10.59 -1.12
C TYR A 105 -14.23 -9.82 -0.35
N GLU A 106 -15.26 -10.51 0.14
CA GLU A 106 -16.32 -9.90 0.94
C GLU A 106 -15.79 -9.41 2.30
N ALA A 107 -14.83 -10.10 2.91
CA ALA A 107 -14.15 -9.62 4.12
C ALA A 107 -13.32 -8.34 3.87
N ALA A 108 -12.77 -8.17 2.66
CA ALA A 108 -12.04 -6.98 2.25
C ALA A 108 -12.96 -5.79 1.89
N LYS A 109 -14.23 -6.06 1.57
CA LYS A 109 -15.21 -5.07 1.08
C LYS A 109 -15.41 -3.85 1.96
N PRO A 110 -15.61 -3.99 3.28
CA PRO A 110 -15.69 -2.83 4.16
C PRO A 110 -14.46 -1.94 4.10
N LEU A 111 -13.27 -2.47 3.78
CA LEU A 111 -12.02 -1.72 3.74
C LEU A 111 -11.82 -1.02 2.39
N TRP A 112 -12.01 -1.73 1.26
CA TRP A 112 -11.80 -1.10 -0.05
C TRP A 112 -12.88 -0.07 -0.39
N VAL A 113 -14.08 -0.17 0.19
CA VAL A 113 -15.10 0.89 0.10
C VAL A 113 -14.59 2.17 0.77
N LYS A 114 -13.98 2.08 1.96
CA LYS A 114 -13.35 3.23 2.62
C LYS A 114 -12.22 3.84 1.78
N VAL A 115 -11.38 3.00 1.17
CA VAL A 115 -10.32 3.44 0.24
C VAL A 115 -10.93 4.19 -0.95
N SER A 116 -12.03 3.70 -1.51
CA SER A 116 -12.72 4.34 -2.64
C SER A 116 -13.28 5.71 -2.26
N ILE A 117 -13.89 5.83 -1.07
CA ILE A 117 -14.34 7.12 -0.52
C ILE A 117 -13.14 8.05 -0.36
N LEU A 118 -12.10 7.61 0.34
CA LEU A 118 -10.91 8.42 0.61
C LEU A 118 -10.23 8.90 -0.67
N ARG A 119 -10.11 8.04 -1.69
CA ARG A 119 -9.58 8.39 -3.00
C ARG A 119 -10.41 9.48 -3.65
N ASN A 120 -11.73 9.31 -3.70
CA ASN A 120 -12.62 10.29 -4.32
C ASN A 120 -12.53 11.65 -3.62
N GLU A 121 -12.51 11.66 -2.29
CA GLU A 121 -12.30 12.89 -1.53
C GLU A 121 -10.92 13.50 -1.81
N GLN A 122 -9.83 12.75 -1.71
CA GLN A 122 -8.47 13.26 -1.90
C GLN A 122 -8.24 13.85 -3.30
N PHE A 123 -8.88 13.32 -4.34
CA PHE A 123 -8.79 13.86 -5.70
C PHE A 123 -9.77 15.00 -5.97
N MET A 124 -10.92 15.08 -5.29
CA MET A 124 -11.82 16.24 -5.35
C MET A 124 -11.26 17.43 -4.57
N HIS A 125 -10.51 17.18 -3.48
CA HIS A 125 -10.02 18.18 -2.53
C HIS A 125 -8.61 18.72 -2.84
N ARG A 126 -7.94 18.27 -3.91
CA ARG A 126 -6.70 18.91 -4.41
C ARG A 126 -6.84 20.41 -4.79
N ALA A 127 -8.04 20.97 -4.68
CA ALA A 127 -8.31 22.40 -4.79
C ALA A 127 -8.09 23.20 -3.47
N SER A 128 -7.87 22.56 -2.31
CA SER A 128 -7.78 23.26 -1.03
C SER A 128 -6.92 22.49 0.03
N LYS A 129 -6.52 23.19 1.09
CA LYS A 129 -5.30 22.99 1.92
C LYS A 129 -5.22 21.68 2.74
N LEU A 130 -3.99 21.40 3.24
CA LEU A 130 -3.55 20.36 4.21
C LEU A 130 -4.50 20.03 5.40
N SER A 131 -5.43 20.91 5.78
CA SER A 131 -6.48 20.61 6.77
C SER A 131 -7.53 19.61 6.27
N GLU A 132 -7.58 19.35 4.97
CA GLU A 132 -8.58 18.50 4.33
C GLU A 132 -8.23 17.01 4.36
N GLU A 133 -6.95 16.63 4.52
CA GLU A 133 -6.57 15.22 4.68
C GLU A 133 -7.24 14.63 5.94
N ASP A 134 -7.16 15.32 7.08
CA ASP A 134 -7.83 14.88 8.31
C ASP A 134 -9.36 14.80 8.15
N GLY A 135 -9.94 15.67 7.31
CA GLY A 135 -11.36 15.62 6.95
C GLY A 135 -11.72 14.40 6.08
N ALA A 136 -10.90 14.09 5.09
CA ALA A 136 -11.07 12.96 4.19
C ALA A 136 -10.94 11.63 4.93
N PHE A 137 -9.95 11.49 5.83
CA PHE A 137 -9.79 10.32 6.69
C PHE A 137 -10.98 10.12 7.64
N LYS A 138 -11.48 11.21 8.25
CA LYS A 138 -12.69 11.16 9.11
C LYS A 138 -13.93 10.74 8.31
N LYS A 139 -14.13 11.31 7.12
CA LYS A 139 -15.29 11.00 6.25
C LYS A 139 -15.24 9.57 5.72
N ALA A 140 -14.06 9.09 5.34
CA ALA A 140 -13.86 7.70 4.95
C ALA A 140 -13.89 6.72 6.14
N ASN A 141 -13.84 7.22 7.38
CA ASN A 141 -13.72 6.43 8.62
C ASN A 141 -12.63 5.36 8.50
N ILE A 142 -11.47 5.73 7.96
CA ILE A 142 -10.37 4.81 7.65
C ILE A 142 -9.21 5.02 8.63
N ALA A 143 -8.77 3.92 9.24
CA ALA A 143 -7.57 3.90 10.07
C ALA A 143 -6.35 3.45 9.26
N PRO A 144 -5.12 3.81 9.66
CA PRO A 144 -3.91 3.29 9.02
C PRO A 144 -3.87 1.76 8.95
N ASP A 145 -4.28 1.08 10.03
CA ASP A 145 -4.36 -0.38 10.09
C ASP A 145 -5.37 -0.99 9.11
N ASP A 146 -6.37 -0.22 8.64
CA ASP A 146 -7.30 -0.69 7.62
C ASP A 146 -6.58 -0.95 6.29
N PHE A 147 -5.58 -0.12 5.92
CA PHE A 147 -4.77 -0.34 4.71
C PHE A 147 -3.94 -1.61 4.85
N LYS A 148 -3.24 -1.77 5.97
CA LYS A 148 -2.45 -2.97 6.28
C LYS A 148 -3.29 -4.24 6.23
N ARG A 149 -4.50 -4.18 6.79
CA ARG A 149 -5.46 -5.29 6.77
C ARG A 149 -5.95 -5.59 5.35
N LEU A 150 -6.26 -4.56 4.57
CA LEU A 150 -6.69 -4.74 3.18
C LEU A 150 -5.58 -5.42 2.35
N ILE A 151 -4.35 -4.91 2.42
CA ILE A 151 -3.17 -5.49 1.76
C ILE A 151 -3.01 -6.97 2.15
N LYS A 152 -3.11 -7.30 3.45
CA LYS A 152 -3.02 -8.67 3.94
C LYS A 152 -4.12 -9.56 3.34
N LEU A 153 -5.37 -9.13 3.38
CA LEU A 153 -6.49 -9.87 2.82
C LEU A 153 -6.34 -10.10 1.31
N THR A 154 -5.84 -9.12 0.56
CA THR A 154 -5.59 -9.29 -0.88
C THR A 154 -4.48 -10.31 -1.14
N ARG A 155 -3.38 -10.29 -0.37
CA ARG A 155 -2.30 -11.29 -0.48
C ARG A 155 -2.82 -12.70 -0.23
N GLU A 156 -3.59 -12.87 0.84
CA GLU A 156 -4.22 -14.15 1.19
C GLU A 156 -5.19 -14.62 0.11
N LEU A 157 -6.00 -13.71 -0.45
CA LEU A 157 -6.93 -14.02 -1.54
C LEU A 157 -6.18 -14.52 -2.77
N LEU A 158 -5.18 -13.77 -3.23
CA LEU A 158 -4.40 -14.13 -4.42
C LEU A 158 -3.69 -15.46 -4.24
N ASN A 159 -3.02 -15.68 -3.11
CA ASN A 159 -2.36 -16.97 -2.85
C ASN A 159 -3.36 -18.12 -2.71
N LYS A 160 -4.53 -17.88 -2.11
CA LYS A 160 -5.58 -18.91 -2.00
C LYS A 160 -6.05 -19.35 -3.38
N ILE A 161 -6.39 -18.41 -4.26
CA ILE A 161 -6.94 -18.76 -5.57
C ILE A 161 -5.89 -19.33 -6.52
N THR A 162 -4.65 -18.83 -6.51
CA THR A 162 -3.58 -19.38 -7.37
C THR A 162 -3.13 -20.75 -6.90
N HIS A 163 -3.03 -20.99 -5.59
CA HIS A 163 -2.73 -22.31 -5.07
C HIS A 163 -3.77 -23.36 -5.51
N LYS A 164 -5.05 -22.98 -5.63
CA LYS A 164 -6.10 -23.88 -6.15
C LYS A 164 -6.00 -24.15 -7.65
N ARG A 165 -5.51 -23.18 -8.43
CA ARG A 165 -5.33 -23.29 -9.88
C ARG A 165 -4.12 -24.15 -10.27
N ASP A 166 -2.96 -23.86 -9.71
CA ASP A 166 -1.67 -24.39 -10.18
C ASP A 166 -0.66 -24.65 -9.06
N ARG A 167 -1.11 -24.64 -7.80
CA ARG A 167 -0.26 -24.78 -6.60
C ARG A 167 0.75 -23.64 -6.43
N ASP A 168 0.61 -22.54 -7.16
CA ASP A 168 1.47 -21.38 -7.02
C ASP A 168 1.14 -20.57 -5.76
N VAL A 169 2.19 -20.25 -5.01
CA VAL A 169 2.14 -19.42 -3.81
C VAL A 169 3.19 -18.33 -3.96
N HIS A 170 2.73 -17.09 -4.08
CA HIS A 170 3.63 -15.95 -4.20
C HIS A 170 4.14 -15.52 -2.83
N ALA A 171 5.46 -15.37 -2.71
CA ALA A 171 6.11 -14.87 -1.51
C ALA A 171 6.03 -13.34 -1.46
N PHE A 172 5.05 -12.79 -0.74
CA PHE A 172 4.93 -11.36 -0.47
C PHE A 172 5.87 -10.93 0.68
N ASN A 173 7.18 -11.15 0.52
CA ASN A 173 8.20 -10.93 1.55
C ASN A 173 8.94 -9.59 1.43
N LEU A 174 8.66 -8.80 0.39
CA LEU A 174 9.22 -7.46 0.24
C LEU A 174 8.60 -6.49 1.23
N SER A 175 9.43 -5.70 1.90
CA SER A 175 9.03 -4.61 2.78
C SER A 175 10.01 -3.45 2.66
N ALA A 176 9.48 -2.23 2.55
CA ALA A 176 10.31 -1.01 2.50
C ALA A 176 10.56 -0.42 3.89
N ALA A 177 9.94 -0.97 4.94
CA ALA A 177 9.96 -0.37 6.27
C ALA A 177 11.38 -0.30 6.86
N GLN A 178 12.11 -1.41 6.81
CA GLN A 178 13.47 -1.50 7.35
C GLN A 178 14.45 -0.61 6.58
N ASP A 179 14.34 -0.57 5.25
CA ASP A 179 15.16 0.29 4.40
C ASP A 179 14.87 1.77 4.65
N THR A 180 13.60 2.14 4.87
CA THR A 180 13.22 3.51 5.22
C THR A 180 13.74 3.92 6.59
N VAL A 181 13.68 3.03 7.58
CA VAL A 181 14.26 3.29 8.91
C VAL A 181 15.78 3.45 8.82
N ARG A 182 16.47 2.57 8.09
CA ARG A 182 17.92 2.66 7.88
C ARG A 182 18.31 3.98 7.22
N LEU A 183 17.58 4.40 6.18
CA LEU A 183 17.77 5.70 5.54
C LEU A 183 17.68 6.86 6.54
N LEU A 184 16.63 6.86 7.39
CA LEU A 184 16.44 7.90 8.39
C LEU A 184 17.53 7.87 9.48
N ASP A 185 17.98 6.69 9.87
CA ASP A 185 19.09 6.50 10.80
C ASP A 185 20.40 7.04 10.25
N ASP A 186 20.74 6.72 9.00
CA ASP A 186 21.95 7.21 8.33
C ASP A 186 21.93 8.75 8.22
N LEU A 187 20.78 9.33 7.83
CA LEU A 187 20.59 10.78 7.78
C LEU A 187 20.71 11.42 9.16
N ASN A 188 20.20 10.77 10.22
CA ASN A 188 20.30 11.27 11.57
C ASN A 188 21.76 11.25 12.08
N ALA A 189 22.49 10.16 11.82
CA ALA A 189 23.90 10.05 12.18
C ALA A 189 24.72 11.17 11.53
N LEU A 190 24.54 11.38 10.22
CA LEU A 190 25.19 12.48 9.49
C LEU A 190 24.81 13.87 10.03
N ARG A 191 23.57 14.05 10.47
CA ARG A 191 23.13 15.29 11.12
C ARG A 191 23.89 15.52 12.43
N LEU A 192 24.00 14.49 13.27
CA LEU A 192 24.67 14.56 14.56
C LEU A 192 26.18 14.82 14.41
N GLU A 193 26.83 14.21 13.42
CA GLU A 193 28.24 14.48 13.09
C GLU A 193 28.48 15.94 12.69
N LYS A 194 27.60 16.50 11.85
CA LYS A 194 27.67 17.92 11.45
C LYS A 194 27.40 18.88 12.60
N LEU A 195 26.68 18.43 13.63
CA LEU A 195 26.40 19.16 14.86
C LEU A 195 27.49 18.99 15.93
N GLY A 196 28.72 18.57 15.55
CA GLY A 196 29.86 18.30 16.45
C GLY A 196 30.07 19.31 17.61
N PRO A 197 30.86 18.94 18.63
CA PRO A 197 30.74 19.47 20.00
C PRO A 197 30.90 21.00 20.04
N VAL A 198 29.79 21.71 20.24
CA VAL A 198 29.79 23.16 20.53
C VAL A 198 30.27 23.46 21.96
N LEU A 199 30.79 22.47 22.69
CA LEU A 199 31.25 22.64 24.07
C LEU A 199 32.70 22.18 24.20
N ASN A 200 33.63 23.08 23.88
CA ASN A 200 34.94 23.24 24.50
C ASN A 200 35.64 24.48 23.91
N SER A 201 35.08 25.66 24.17
CA SER A 201 35.87 26.90 24.14
C SER A 201 36.20 27.23 25.60
N PRO A 202 37.46 27.09 26.05
CA PRO A 202 37.82 27.62 27.35
C PRO A 202 37.75 29.14 27.23
N THR A 203 36.87 29.76 28.02
CA THR A 203 36.90 31.19 28.27
C THR A 203 38.26 31.53 28.88
N SER A 204 39.13 32.11 28.06
CA SER A 204 40.32 32.85 28.47
C SER A 204 39.94 34.20 29.04
#